data_AF-A0A349J2I6-F1
#
_entry.id   AF-A0A349J2I6-F1
#
_cell.length_a   1.000
_cell.length_b   1.000
_cell.length_c   1.000
_cell.angle_alpha   90.00
_cell.angle_beta   90.00
_cell.angle_gamma   90.00
#
_symmetry.space_group_name_H-M   'P 1'
#
loop_
_entity.id
_entity.type
_entity.pdbx_description
1 polymer ?
#
loop_
_entity_poly.entity_id
_entity_poly.type
_entity_poly.pdbx_seq_one_letter_code
_entity_poly.pdbx_strand_id
1 'polypeptide(L)' 'EVTFDIDANGLVNVSATDKATGKEQAIRIEASGGLSDDDIEKMVKD' A
#
# COMPACT_ATOMS: atom_id res chain seq x y z
N GLU A 1 -14.07 -3.88 -2.32
CA GLU A 1 -12.94 -4.82 -2.41
C GLU A 1 -11.69 -3.99 -2.35
N VAL A 2 -10.68 -4.43 -1.61
CA VAL A 2 -9.41 -3.71 -1.49
C VAL A 2 -8.32 -4.67 -1.90
N THR A 3 -7.51 -4.25 -2.87
CA THR A 3 -6.39 -5.02 -3.42
C THR A 3 -5.10 -4.26 -3.15
N PHE A 4 -4.10 -5.00 -2.67
CA PHE A 4 -2.77 -4.50 -2.38
C PHE A 4 -1.79 -5.18 -3.33
N ASP A 5 -1.16 -4.41 -4.21
CA ASP A 5 -0.17 -4.90 -5.16
C ASP A 5 1.21 -4.34 -4.79
N ILE A 6 2.15 -5.22 -4.48
CA ILE A 6 3.54 -4.86 -4.17
C ILE A 6 4.38 -5.10 -5.42
N ASP A 7 5.02 -4.05 -5.94
CA ASP A 7 5.92 -4.18 -7.09
C ASP A 7 7.35 -4.61 -6.66
N ALA A 8 8.17 -4.98 -7.65
CA ALA A 8 9.54 -5.43 -7.41
C ALA A 8 10.47 -4.35 -6.81
N ASN A 9 10.03 -3.08 -6.80
CA ASN A 9 10.73 -1.97 -6.18
C ASN A 9 10.26 -1.72 -4.73
N GLY A 10 9.32 -2.55 -4.23
CA GLY A 10 8.73 -2.40 -2.90
C GLY A 10 7.67 -1.29 -2.82
N LEU A 11 7.18 -0.77 -3.95
CA LEU A 11 6.10 0.21 -3.96
C LEU A 11 4.76 -0.52 -3.84
N VAL A 12 3.97 -0.09 -2.85
CA VAL A 12 2.62 -0.63 -2.60
C VAL A 12 1.60 0.20 -3.35
N ASN A 13 0.94 -0.42 -4.32
CA ASN A 13 -0.19 0.14 -5.04
C ASN A 13 -1.48 -0.36 -4.37
N VAL A 14 -2.35 0.57 -3.97
CA VAL A 14 -3.63 0.23 -3.33
C VAL A 14 -4.76 0.60 -4.27
N SER A 15 -5.55 -0.39 -4.66
CA SER A 15 -6.78 -0.17 -5.41
C SER A 15 -7.98 -0.55 -4.55
N ALA A 16 -8.98 0.32 -4.51
CA ALA A 16 -10.22 0.08 -3.79
C ALA A 16 -11.40 0.22 -4.73
N THR A 17 -12.19 -0.84 -4.85
CA THR A 17 -13.41 -0.88 -5.65
C THR A 17 -14.62 -0.92 -4.73
N ASP A 18 -15.47 0.09 -4.81
CA ASP A 18 -16.75 0.09 -4.11
C ASP A 18 -17.69 -0.91 -4.80
N LYS A 19 -18.05 -2.00 -4.09
CA LYS A 19 -18.90 -3.06 -4.63
C LYS A 19 -20.37 -2.65 -4.82
N ALA A 20 -20.83 -1.59 -4.14
CA ALA A 20 -22.21 -1.11 -4.25
C ALA A 20 -22.40 -0.16 -5.43
N THR A 21 -21.36 0.62 -5.77
CA THR A 21 -21.44 1.63 -6.83
C THR A 21 -20.63 1.29 -8.08
N GLY A 22 -19.77 0.26 -8.02
CA GLY A 22 -18.86 -0.14 -9.11
C GLY A 22 -17.76 0.89 -9.39
N LYS A 23 -17.63 1.92 -8.54
CA LYS A 23 -16.64 2.98 -8.71
C LYS A 23 -15.28 2.51 -8.19
N GLU A 24 -14.31 2.52 -9.07
CA GLU A 24 -12.91 2.28 -8.72
C GLU A 24 -12.27 3.60 -8.29
N GLN A 25 -11.56 3.58 -7.16
CA GLN A 25 -10.69 4.65 -6.72
C GLN A 25 -9.28 4.07 -6.64
N ALA A 26 -8.43 4.46 -7.59
CA ALA A 26 -7.02 4.12 -7.57
C ALA A 26 -6.29 5.13 -6.68
N ILE A 27 -5.82 4.68 -5.51
CA ILE A 27 -5.00 5.49 -4.61
C ILE A 27 -3.57 5.02 -4.79
N ARG A 28 -2.79 5.76 -5.59
CA ARG A 28 -1.36 5.53 -5.72
C ARG A 28 -0.67 6.10 -4.48
N ILE A 29 -0.40 5.22 -3.52
CA ILE A 29 0.42 5.57 -2.35
C ILE A 29 1.87 5.55 -2.81
N GLU A 30 2.33 6.68 -3.34
CA GLU A 30 3.76 6.92 -3.49
C GLU A 30 4.32 7.03 -2.08
N ALA A 31 5.15 6.07 -1.66
CA ALA A 31 5.80 6.10 -0.36
C ALA A 31 6.64 7.38 -0.28
N SER A 32 6.07 8.45 0.27
CA SER A 32 6.65 9.79 0.31
C SER A 32 7.76 9.94 1.37
N GLY A 33 8.41 8.82 1.69
CA GLY A 33 9.32 8.67 2.80
C GLY A 33 9.22 7.23 3.26
N GLY A 34 10.03 6.36 2.67
CA GLY A 34 10.16 4.99 3.13
C GLY A 34 10.48 4.98 4.62
N LEU A 35 9.85 4.05 5.34
CA LEU A 35 10.17 3.74 6.73
C LEU A 35 11.69 3.72 6.90
N SER A 36 12.19 4.38 7.94
CA SER A 36 13.62 4.24 8.27
C SER A 36 13.90 2.77 8.60
N ASP A 37 15.13 2.32 8.37
CA ASP A 37 15.52 0.93 8.70
C ASP A 37 15.17 0.59 10.17
N ASP A 38 15.28 1.57 11.07
CA ASP A 38 14.88 1.48 12.49
C ASP A 38 13.38 1.24 12.69
N ASP A 39 12.52 1.78 11.83
CA ASP A 39 11.07 1.55 11.89
C ASP A 39 10.71 0.19 11.30
N ILE A 40 11.45 -0.29 10.29
CA ILE A 40 11.31 -1.63 9.72
C ILE A 40 11.69 -2.69 10.77
N GLU A 41 12.82 -2.54 11.45
CA GLU A 41 13.26 -3.49 12.48
C GLU A 41 12.26 -3.60 13.64
N LYS A 42 11.64 -2.49 14.05
CA LYS A 42 10.59 -2.51 15.08
C LYS A 42 9.34 -3.26 14.62
N MET A 43 8.92 -3.05 13.38
CA MET A 43 7.75 -3.75 12.80
C MET A 43 7.99 -5.26 12.61
N VAL A 44 9.24 -5.69 12.39
CA VAL A 44 9.59 -7.12 12.22
C VAL A 44 9.70 -7.84 13.57
N LYS A 45 9.93 -7.10 14.65
CA LYS A 45 10.18 -7.67 15.98
C LYS A 45 8.92 -7.89 16.81
N ASP A 46 7.79 -7.30 16.41
CA ASP A 46 6.45 -7.49 16.99
C ASP A 46 5.66 -8.57 16.20
#